data_AF-A0A9D2BVE2-F1
#
_entry.id   AF-A0A9D2BVE2-F1
#
_cell.length_a   1.000
_cell.length_b   1.000
_cell.length_c   1.000
_cell.angle_alpha   90.00
_cell.angle_beta   90.00
_cell.angle_gamma   90.00
#
_symmetry.space_group_name_H-M   'P 1'
#
loop_
_entity.id
_entity.type
_entity.pdbx_description
1 polymer ?
#
loop_
_entity_poly.entity_id
_entity_poly.type
_entity_poly.pdbx_seq_one_letter_code
_entity_poly.pdbx_strand_id
1 'polypeptide(L)'
;MTGIGLEWYKCRRRQVPLVCLGLLGAQVVWMGVFLLRQEQEDLAQGWMLLLYNLALVDAIMLPLTVAVLASRNCEGEHKGSTWKLLETMVTPGQLYAAKLGWGTVVLAVLLLVRSGLFLALGLLLDLPGGVPWGRWGWFTLISLAVSL
;
A
#
# COMPACT_ATOMS: atom_id res chain seq x y z
N MET A 1 7.25 -14.52 -23.00
CA MET A 1 6.35 -13.95 -21.97
C MET A 1 7.20 -13.12 -21.03
N THR A 2 6.93 -11.82 -20.91
CA THR A 2 7.71 -10.89 -20.08
C THR A 2 7.64 -11.31 -18.61
N GLY A 3 8.77 -11.29 -17.88
CA GLY A 3 8.87 -11.81 -16.50
C GLY A 3 7.82 -11.27 -15.52
N ILE A 4 7.39 -10.02 -15.74
CA ILE A 4 6.35 -9.30 -14.98
C ILE A 4 4.99 -10.03 -15.01
N GLY A 5 4.60 -10.60 -16.16
CA GLY A 5 3.31 -11.29 -16.29
C GLY A 5 3.28 -12.63 -15.54
N LEU A 6 4.44 -13.29 -15.40
CA LEU A 6 4.57 -14.53 -14.65
C LEU A 6 4.53 -14.27 -13.13
N GLU A 7 5.07 -13.13 -12.69
CA GLU A 7 5.00 -12.67 -11.29
C GLU A 7 3.56 -12.31 -10.90
N TRP A 8 2.81 -11.62 -11.77
CA TRP A 8 1.36 -11.36 -11.55
C TRP A 8 0.59 -12.66 -11.31
N TYR A 9 0.82 -13.68 -12.14
CA TYR A 9 0.14 -14.96 -12.00
C TYR A 9 0.50 -15.67 -10.69
N LYS A 10 1.76 -15.60 -10.26
CA LYS A 10 2.24 -16.14 -8.98
C LYS A 10 1.62 -15.40 -7.78
N CYS A 11 1.61 -14.07 -7.79
CA CYS A 11 1.04 -13.25 -6.72
C CYS A 11 -0.49 -13.40 -6.62
N ARG A 12 -1.20 -13.49 -7.75
CA ARG A 12 -2.66 -13.72 -7.78
C ARG A 12 -3.04 -15.06 -7.16
N ARG A 13 -2.29 -16.13 -7.45
CA ARG A 13 -2.57 -17.48 -6.90
C ARG A 13 -2.27 -17.59 -5.40
N ARG A 14 -1.39 -16.75 -4.88
CA ARG A 14 -0.92 -16.77 -3.47
C ARG A 14 -1.71 -15.83 -2.55
N GLN A 15 -2.80 -15.22 -3.04
CA GLN A 15 -3.67 -14.36 -2.23
C GLN A 15 -2.95 -13.14 -1.60
N VAL A 16 -1.79 -12.74 -2.13
CA VAL A 16 -1.12 -11.49 -1.76
C VAL A 16 -2.06 -10.28 -1.83
N PRO A 17 -2.87 -10.09 -2.91
CA PRO A 17 -3.82 -8.97 -2.93
C PRO A 17 -4.88 -9.05 -1.84
N LEU A 18 -5.26 -10.24 -1.35
CA LEU A 18 -6.24 -10.38 -0.27
C LEU A 18 -5.67 -9.94 1.08
N VAL A 19 -4.39 -10.23 1.36
CA VAL A 19 -3.74 -9.76 2.60
C VAL A 19 -3.60 -8.24 2.58
N CYS A 20 -3.19 -7.68 1.44
CA CYS A 20 -3.12 -6.23 1.27
C CYS A 20 -4.49 -5.55 1.37
N LEU A 21 -5.55 -6.18 0.82
CA LEU A 21 -6.92 -5.70 0.93
C LEU A 21 -7.43 -5.79 2.37
N GLY A 22 -7.07 -6.85 3.12
CA GLY A 22 -7.37 -6.97 4.54
C GLY A 22 -6.70 -5.87 5.37
N LEU A 23 -5.44 -5.54 5.09
CA LEU A 23 -4.72 -4.43 5.74
C LEU A 23 -5.34 -3.07 5.39
N LEU A 24 -5.71 -2.84 4.13
CA LEU A 24 -6.48 -1.65 3.75
C LEU A 24 -7.83 -1.57 4.47
N GLY A 25 -8.55 -2.69 4.58
CA GLY A 25 -9.79 -2.77 5.32
C GLY A 25 -9.61 -2.39 6.79
N ALA A 26 -8.55 -2.87 7.43
CA ALA A 26 -8.21 -2.49 8.80
C ALA A 26 -7.91 -0.98 8.92
N GLN A 27 -7.21 -0.38 7.96
CA GLN A 27 -6.98 1.08 7.93
C GLN A 27 -8.30 1.86 7.81
N VAL A 28 -9.21 1.43 6.93
CA VAL A 28 -10.52 2.08 6.74
C VAL A 28 -11.38 1.96 8.00
N VAL A 29 -11.40 0.79 8.65
CA VAL A 29 -12.12 0.60 9.92
C VAL A 29 -11.53 1.48 11.02
N TRP A 30 -10.21 1.55 11.14
CA TRP A 30 -9.53 2.41 12.11
C TRP A 30 -9.95 3.87 11.93
N MET A 31 -9.86 4.37 10.70
CA MET A 31 -10.25 5.75 10.40
C MET A 31 -11.74 5.99 10.62
N GLY A 32 -12.60 5.03 10.25
CA GLY A 32 -14.03 5.11 10.51
C GLY A 32 -14.36 5.23 12.00
N VAL A 33 -13.71 4.41 12.84
CA VAL A 33 -13.84 4.51 14.30
C VAL A 33 -13.29 5.82 14.84
N PHE A 34 -12.17 6.31 14.29
CA PHE A 34 -11.59 7.60 14.66
C PHE A 34 -12.56 8.75 14.36
N LEU A 35 -13.12 8.79 13.15
CA LEU A 35 -14.10 9.78 12.72
C LEU A 35 -15.39 9.74 13.53
N LEU A 36 -15.88 8.54 13.91
CA LEU A 36 -17.08 8.39 14.75
C LEU A 36 -16.89 8.87 16.19
N ARG A 37 -15.65 8.98 16.68
CA ARG A 37 -15.34 9.41 18.05
C ARG A 37 -15.03 10.90 18.19
N GLN A 38 -14.95 11.63 17.08
CA GLN A 38 -14.54 13.04 17.07
C GLN A 38 -15.71 13.98 17.41
N GLU A 39 -15.45 14.98 18.27
CA GLU A 39 -16.43 16.02 18.60
C GLU A 39 -16.49 17.11 17.51
N GLN A 40 -17.58 17.89 17.51
CA GLN A 40 -17.85 18.91 16.48
C GLN A 40 -16.79 20.01 16.38
N GLU A 41 -16.02 20.26 17.45
CA GLU A 41 -14.96 21.27 17.47
C GLU A 41 -13.70 20.82 16.71
N ASP A 42 -13.35 19.54 16.73
CA ASP A 42 -12.18 19.02 16.02
C ASP A 42 -12.43 18.85 14.51
N LEU A 43 -13.70 18.66 14.11
CA LEU A 43 -14.12 18.66 12.70
C LEU A 43 -13.85 20.01 12.01
N ALA A 44 -13.64 21.09 12.76
CA ALA A 44 -13.25 22.39 12.20
C ALA A 44 -11.86 22.35 11.51
N GLN A 45 -10.97 21.45 11.95
CA GLN A 45 -9.67 21.21 11.31
C GLN A 45 -9.74 20.19 10.15
N GLY A 46 -10.89 19.53 10.00
CA GLY A 46 -11.33 18.73 8.85
C GLY A 46 -10.24 17.90 8.16
N TRP A 47 -9.78 18.40 7.03
CA TRP A 47 -8.78 17.73 6.18
C TRP A 47 -7.40 17.58 6.81
N MET A 48 -7.00 18.52 7.67
CA MET A 48 -5.67 18.51 8.29
C MET A 48 -5.58 17.38 9.33
N LEU A 49 -6.65 17.19 10.11
CA LEU A 49 -6.79 16.11 11.08
C LEU A 49 -6.78 14.74 10.38
N LEU A 50 -7.51 14.62 9.25
CA LEU A 50 -7.56 13.39 8.47
C LEU A 50 -6.19 13.01 7.91
N LEU A 51 -5.44 13.98 7.37
CA LEU A 51 -4.07 13.76 6.90
C LEU A 51 -3.12 13.37 8.03
N TYR A 52 -3.24 14.00 9.20
CA TYR A 52 -2.41 13.68 10.36
C TYR A 52 -2.68 12.26 10.87
N ASN A 53 -3.96 11.88 11.01
CA ASN A 53 -4.34 10.54 11.43
C ASN A 53 -3.90 9.49 10.40
N LEU A 54 -4.07 9.79 9.11
CA LEU A 54 -3.61 8.92 8.02
C LEU A 54 -2.09 8.71 8.09
N ALA A 55 -1.32 9.77 8.32
CA ALA A 55 0.13 9.68 8.51
C ALA A 55 0.52 8.81 9.71
N LEU A 56 -0.21 8.91 10.82
CA LEU A 56 0.01 8.10 12.01
C LEU A 56 -0.28 6.61 11.75
N VAL A 57 -1.42 6.32 11.12
CA VAL A 57 -1.79 4.94 10.75
C VAL A 57 -0.78 4.36 9.76
N ASP A 58 -0.34 5.15 8.80
CA ASP A 58 0.69 4.77 7.85
C ASP A 58 2.01 4.46 8.54
N ALA A 59 2.47 5.26 9.49
CA ALA A 59 3.72 5.00 10.21
C ALA A 59 3.75 3.60 10.86
N ILE A 60 2.59 3.04 11.22
CA ILE A 60 2.47 1.71 11.83
C ILE A 60 2.20 0.64 10.77
N MET A 61 1.25 0.87 9.87
CA MET A 61 0.73 -0.16 8.96
C MET A 61 1.56 -0.30 7.67
N LEU A 62 2.16 0.78 7.15
CA LEU A 62 2.97 0.69 5.92
C LEU A 62 4.16 -0.26 6.06
N PRO A 63 5.01 -0.17 7.11
CA PRO A 63 6.12 -1.10 7.31
C PRO A 63 5.64 -2.55 7.37
N LEU A 64 4.47 -2.79 7.97
CA LEU A 64 3.86 -4.12 8.05
C LEU A 64 3.45 -4.63 6.66
N THR A 65 2.82 -3.79 5.84
CA THR A 65 2.42 -4.15 4.47
C THR A 65 3.64 -4.49 3.61
N VAL A 66 4.70 -3.68 3.69
CA VAL A 66 5.95 -3.88 2.95
C VAL A 66 6.64 -5.16 3.41
N ALA A 67 6.73 -5.42 4.72
CA ALA A 67 7.33 -6.63 5.26
C ALA A 67 6.59 -7.90 4.82
N VAL A 68 5.25 -7.88 4.81
CA VAL A 68 4.44 -9.01 4.35
C VAL A 68 4.63 -9.24 2.85
N LEU A 69 4.63 -8.18 2.04
CA LEU A 69 4.89 -8.27 0.60
C LEU A 69 6.27 -8.86 0.31
N ALA A 70 7.31 -8.37 0.97
CA ALA A 70 8.67 -8.89 0.85
C ALA A 70 8.75 -10.37 1.27
N SER A 71 8.14 -10.74 2.40
CA SER A 71 8.11 -12.12 2.90
C SER A 71 7.46 -13.08 1.90
N ARG A 72 6.30 -12.70 1.34
CA ARG A 72 5.58 -13.52 0.36
C ARG A 72 6.31 -13.63 -0.97
N ASN A 73 6.98 -12.56 -1.39
CA ASN A 73 7.85 -12.57 -2.55
C ASN A 73 9.02 -13.57 -2.38
N CYS A 74 9.58 -13.71 -1.16
CA CYS A 74 10.63 -14.68 -0.85
C CYS A 74 10.12 -16.12 -0.67
N GLU A 75 8.93 -16.31 -0.09
CA GLU A 75 8.35 -17.63 0.18
C GLU A 75 8.17 -18.48 -1.09
N GLY A 76 7.87 -17.83 -2.22
CA GLY A 76 7.70 -18.48 -3.52
C GLY A 76 8.95 -19.23 -4.01
N GLU A 77 10.14 -18.71 -3.71
CA GLU A 77 11.41 -19.34 -4.10
C GLU A 77 11.86 -20.38 -3.08
N HIS A 78 11.61 -20.13 -1.79
CA HIS A 78 11.98 -21.06 -0.73
C HIS A 78 11.18 -22.38 -0.81
N LYS A 79 9.86 -22.32 -1.04
CA LYS A 79 9.01 -23.52 -1.18
C LYS A 79 9.21 -24.26 -2.51
N GLY A 80 9.71 -23.57 -3.55
CA GLY A 80 9.92 -24.15 -4.87
C GLY A 80 11.30 -24.74 -5.11
N SER A 81 12.23 -24.61 -4.14
CA SER A 81 13.67 -24.91 -4.27
C SER A 81 14.32 -24.38 -5.56
N THR A 82 13.74 -23.31 -6.13
CA THR A 82 14.04 -22.80 -7.47
C THR A 82 15.34 -21.98 -7.51
N TRP A 83 15.94 -21.69 -6.35
CA TRP A 83 17.19 -20.94 -6.22
C TRP A 83 18.30 -21.53 -7.12
N LYS A 84 18.37 -22.87 -7.21
CA LYS A 84 19.34 -23.58 -8.06
C LYS A 84 19.03 -23.51 -9.55
N LEU A 85 17.76 -23.35 -9.94
CA LEU A 85 17.34 -23.19 -11.34
C LEU A 85 17.51 -21.74 -11.82
N LEU A 86 17.50 -20.79 -10.88
CA LEU A 86 17.77 -19.38 -11.16
C LEU A 86 19.25 -19.15 -11.51
N GLU A 87 20.17 -19.86 -10.86
CA GLU A 87 21.61 -19.82 -11.17
C GLU A 87 21.93 -20.28 -12.60
N THR A 88 21.07 -21.08 -13.24
CA THR A 88 21.34 -21.67 -14.57
C THR A 88 20.59 -20.99 -15.72
N MET A 89 19.53 -20.22 -15.45
CA MET A 89 18.62 -19.70 -16.49
C MET A 89 18.67 -18.18 -16.69
N VAL A 90 18.98 -17.37 -15.66
CA VAL A 90 18.93 -15.89 -15.73
C VAL A 90 19.96 -15.26 -14.78
N THR A 91 20.55 -14.12 -15.16
CA THR A 91 21.41 -13.35 -14.25
C THR A 91 20.64 -12.85 -13.00
N PRO A 92 21.19 -12.98 -11.78
CA PRO A 92 20.47 -12.70 -10.53
C PRO A 92 19.96 -11.25 -10.44
N GLY A 93 20.66 -10.28 -11.04
CA GLY A 93 20.26 -8.87 -11.03
C GLY A 93 18.96 -8.58 -11.79
N GLN A 94 18.72 -9.24 -12.93
CA GLN A 94 17.49 -9.02 -13.71
C GLN A 94 16.26 -9.61 -13.02
N LEU A 95 16.44 -10.73 -12.31
CA LEU A 95 15.36 -11.32 -11.51
C LEU A 95 15.00 -10.44 -10.33
N TYR A 96 16.00 -9.91 -9.62
CA TYR A 96 15.78 -8.97 -8.52
C TYR A 96 15.08 -7.70 -8.99
N ALA A 97 15.50 -7.14 -10.12
CA ALA A 97 14.86 -5.96 -10.71
C ALA A 97 13.41 -6.22 -11.11
N ALA A 98 13.10 -7.39 -11.68
CA ALA A 98 11.73 -7.77 -12.02
C ALA A 98 10.85 -7.91 -10.76
N LYS A 99 11.41 -8.50 -9.70
CA LYS A 99 10.72 -8.75 -8.42
C LYS A 99 10.45 -7.47 -7.64
N LEU A 100 11.44 -6.57 -7.61
CA LEU A 100 11.28 -5.23 -7.07
C LEU A 100 10.25 -4.46 -7.90
N GLY A 101 10.38 -4.43 -9.23
CA GLY A 101 9.43 -3.75 -10.11
C GLY A 101 7.98 -4.26 -9.95
N TRP A 102 7.80 -5.55 -9.69
CA TRP A 102 6.49 -6.09 -9.38
C TRP A 102 5.97 -5.62 -8.00
N GLY A 103 6.81 -5.69 -6.97
CA GLY A 103 6.49 -5.20 -5.63
C GLY A 103 6.13 -3.71 -5.61
N THR A 104 6.85 -2.88 -6.37
CA THR A 104 6.59 -1.44 -6.47
C THR A 104 5.26 -1.15 -7.15
N VAL A 105 4.89 -1.88 -8.20
CA VAL A 105 3.57 -1.75 -8.85
C VAL A 105 2.45 -2.11 -7.88
N VAL A 106 2.59 -3.19 -7.12
CA VAL A 106 1.59 -3.61 -6.13
C VAL A 106 1.42 -2.56 -5.02
N LEU A 107 2.53 -2.03 -4.48
CA LEU A 107 2.54 -0.97 -3.49
C LEU A 107 1.94 0.33 -4.04
N ALA A 108 2.30 0.73 -5.25
CA ALA A 108 1.77 1.93 -5.89
C ALA A 108 0.25 1.84 -6.07
N VAL A 109 -0.27 0.70 -6.55
CA VAL A 109 -1.71 0.48 -6.68
C VAL A 109 -2.40 0.51 -5.32
N LEU A 110 -1.82 -0.11 -4.29
CA LEU A 110 -2.35 -0.06 -2.92
C LEU A 110 -2.45 1.37 -2.40
N LEU A 111 -1.39 2.16 -2.56
CA LEU A 111 -1.35 3.56 -2.14
C LEU A 111 -2.35 4.43 -2.90
N LEU A 112 -2.55 4.17 -4.20
CA LEU A 112 -3.55 4.87 -5.02
C LEU A 112 -4.99 4.51 -4.64
N VAL A 113 -5.27 3.23 -4.38
CA VAL A 113 -6.60 2.80 -3.91
C VAL A 113 -6.88 3.41 -2.54
N ARG A 114 -5.91 3.36 -1.63
CA ARG A 114 -5.99 3.97 -0.31
C ARG A 114 -6.29 5.47 -0.41
N SER A 115 -5.51 6.20 -1.22
CA SER A 115 -5.69 7.64 -1.38
C SER A 115 -7.06 7.98 -1.92
N GLY A 116 -7.53 7.24 -2.93
CA GLY A 116 -8.89 7.39 -3.48
C GLY A 116 -9.98 7.14 -2.44
N LEU A 117 -9.86 6.09 -1.63
CA LEU A 117 -10.84 5.76 -0.57
C LEU A 117 -10.94 6.87 0.48
N PHE A 118 -9.81 7.38 0.97
CA PHE A 118 -9.81 8.45 1.97
C PHE A 118 -10.24 9.80 1.42
N LEU A 119 -9.92 10.08 0.15
CA LEU A 119 -10.43 11.27 -0.53
C LEU A 119 -11.97 11.19 -0.66
N ALA A 120 -12.50 10.03 -1.06
CA ALA A 120 -13.94 9.79 -1.13
C ALA A 120 -14.62 9.92 0.24
N LEU A 121 -14.01 9.37 1.31
CA LEU A 121 -14.52 9.53 2.68
C LEU A 121 -14.54 11.01 3.11
N GLY A 122 -13.49 11.77 2.82
CA GLY A 122 -13.45 13.21 3.14
C GLY A 122 -14.48 14.04 2.38
N LEU A 123 -14.80 13.66 1.14
CA LEU A 123 -15.85 14.28 0.33
C LEU A 123 -17.26 13.91 0.83
N LEU A 124 -17.49 12.65 1.21
CA LEU A 124 -18.79 12.19 1.74
C LEU A 124 -19.14 12.83 3.10
N LEU A 125 -18.12 13.19 3.88
CA LEU A 125 -18.27 13.83 5.19
C LEU A 125 -18.35 15.37 5.11
N ASP A 126 -18.32 15.94 3.90
CA ASP A 126 -18.39 17.39 3.63
C ASP A 126 -17.47 18.21 4.55
N LEU A 127 -16.23 17.74 4.70
CA LEU A 127 -15.28 18.31 5.66
C LEU A 127 -14.98 19.77 5.33
N PRO A 128 -15.03 20.68 6.32
CA PRO A 128 -14.79 22.11 6.09
C PRO A 128 -13.34 22.39 5.70
N GLY A 129 -13.18 23.36 4.81
CA GLY A 129 -11.91 23.70 4.16
C GLY A 129 -11.70 22.87 2.90
N GLY A 130 -11.56 23.49 1.73
CA GLY A 130 -11.42 22.77 0.47
C GLY A 130 -10.28 21.74 0.48
N VAL A 131 -10.43 20.68 -0.32
CA VAL A 131 -9.46 19.57 -0.43
C VAL A 131 -8.05 20.12 -0.68
N PRO A 132 -7.06 19.86 0.21
CA PRO A 132 -5.69 20.32 0.02
C PRO A 132 -4.93 19.43 -0.97
N TRP A 133 -5.26 19.55 -2.25
CA TRP A 133 -4.73 18.72 -3.36
C TRP A 133 -3.19 18.62 -3.37
N GLY A 134 -2.49 19.73 -3.11
CA GLY A 134 -1.03 19.75 -3.07
C GLY A 134 -0.44 18.91 -1.94
N ARG A 135 -1.02 18.98 -0.73
CA ARG A 135 -0.54 18.21 0.44
C ARG A 135 -0.85 16.73 0.29
N TRP A 136 -2.02 16.40 -0.26
CA TRP A 136 -2.40 15.04 -0.61
C TRP A 136 -1.43 14.41 -1.61
N GLY A 137 -1.09 15.14 -2.68
CA GLY A 137 -0.10 14.69 -3.67
C GLY A 137 1.26 14.42 -3.02
N TRP A 138 1.81 15.38 -2.27
CA TRP A 138 3.08 15.21 -1.56
C TRP A 138 3.07 14.04 -0.59
N PHE A 139 1.98 13.87 0.17
CA PHE A 139 1.84 12.77 1.11
C PHE A 139 1.91 11.42 0.38
N THR A 140 1.15 11.25 -0.71
CA THR A 140 1.19 10.01 -1.49
C THR A 140 2.55 9.73 -2.13
N LEU A 141 3.24 10.77 -2.60
CA LEU A 141 4.59 10.65 -3.16
C LEU A 141 5.62 10.24 -2.10
N ILE A 142 5.58 10.85 -0.92
CA ILE A 142 6.50 10.52 0.18
C ILE A 142 6.23 9.10 0.68
N SER A 143 4.97 8.71 0.87
CA SER A 143 4.62 7.33 1.23
C SER A 143 5.13 6.32 0.20
N LEU A 144 5.03 6.65 -1.10
CA LEU A 144 5.53 5.79 -2.17
C LEU A 144 7.05 5.70 -2.15
N ALA A 145 7.75 6.82 -1.97
CA ALA A 145 9.20 6.86 -1.91
C ALA A 145 9.78 6.10 -0.70
N VAL A 146 9.12 6.17 0.46
CA VAL A 146 9.54 5.44 1.68
C VAL A 146 9.28 3.93 1.57
N SER A 147 8.28 3.53 0.80
CA SER A 147 7.89 2.13 0.65
C SER A 147 8.69 1.36 -0.41
N LEU A 148 9.50 2.08 -1.20
CA LEU A 148 10.30 1.58 -2.32
C LEU A 148 11.72 1.23 -1.88
#